data_AF-A0A1M2VZC6-F1
#
_entry.id   AF-A0A1M2VZC6-F1
#
_cell.length_a   1.000
_cell.length_b   1.000
_cell.length_c   1.000
_cell.angle_alpha   90.00
_cell.angle_beta   90.00
_cell.angle_gamma   90.00
#
_symmetry.space_group_name_H-M   'P 1'
#
loop_
_entity.id
_entity.type
_entity.pdbx_description
1 polymer ?
#
loop_
_entity_poly.entity_id
_entity_poly.type
_entity_poly.pdbx_seq_one_letter_code
_entity_poly.pdbx_strand_id
1 'polypeptide(L)' 'MWRGLFLIRGENVVLLGEIDLDQEDEVPLRQVEWSVLEAYHKQDIADKKLREEAKSQILYEQKGFCKEGGEGDGY' A
#
# COMPACT_ATOMS: atom_id res chain seq x y z
N MET A 1 -13.27 7.51 11.16
CA MET A 1 -13.82 8.60 10.33
C MET A 1 -14.69 7.96 9.26
N TRP A 2 -16.00 8.24 9.25
CA TRP A 2 -16.88 7.70 8.20
C TRP A 2 -16.54 8.36 6.87
N ARG A 3 -16.19 7.53 5.89
CA ARG A 3 -15.93 7.94 4.52
C ARG A 3 -17.27 7.84 3.78
N GLY A 4 -17.74 8.97 3.23
CA GLY A 4 -19.04 9.08 2.53
C GLY A 4 -18.95 8.60 1.07
N LEU A 5 -19.55 9.36 0.15
CA LEU A 5 -19.48 9.07 -1.29
C LEU A 5 -18.09 9.43 -1.87
N PHE A 6 -17.47 8.52 -2.62
CA PHE A 6 -16.22 8.74 -3.34
C PHE A 6 -16.42 8.63 -4.85
N LEU A 7 -15.78 9.52 -5.59
CA LEU A 7 -15.51 9.36 -7.02
C LEU A 7 -14.05 8.93 -7.16
N ILE A 8 -13.81 7.69 -7.61
CA ILE A 8 -12.47 7.12 -7.79
C ILE A 8 -12.19 7.01 -9.29
N ARG A 9 -11.07 7.56 -9.76
CA ARG A 9 -10.65 7.41 -11.17
C ARG A 9 -10.04 6.02 -11.37
N GLY A 10 -10.44 5.35 -12.44
CA GLY A 10 -10.18 3.92 -12.63
C GLY A 10 -8.70 3.52 -12.66
N GLU A 11 -7.79 4.40 -13.09
CA GLU A 11 -6.35 4.10 -13.07
C GLU A 11 -5.75 4.03 -11.67
N ASN A 12 -6.46 4.49 -10.65
CA ASN A 12 -6.05 4.35 -9.24
C ASN A 12 -6.66 3.09 -8.59
N VAL A 13 -7.39 2.28 -9.36
CA VAL A 13 -7.97 1.01 -8.90
C VAL A 13 -7.12 -0.14 -9.44
N VAL A 14 -6.48 -0.86 -8.53
CA VAL A 14 -5.69 -2.06 -8.88
C VAL A 14 -6.62 -3.24 -9.11
N LEU A 15 -7.51 -3.51 -8.13
CA LEU A 15 -8.51 -4.56 -8.15
C LEU A 15 -9.76 -4.08 -7.40
N LEU A 16 -10.94 -4.56 -7.80
CA LEU A 16 -12.20 -4.35 -7.12
C LEU A 16 -13.01 -5.64 -7.15
N GLY A 17 -13.67 -5.98 -6.04
CA GLY A 17 -14.52 -7.15 -5.91
C GLY A 17 -15.61 -6.91 -4.86
N GLU A 18 -16.63 -7.77 -4.90
CA GLU A 18 -17.62 -7.84 -3.82
C GLU A 18 -17.02 -8.47 -2.56
N ILE A 19 -17.58 -8.13 -1.40
CA ILE A 19 -17.14 -8.60 -0.10
C ILE A 19 -18.34 -9.13 0.69
N ASP A 20 -18.16 -10.27 1.36
CA ASP A 20 -19.10 -10.80 2.34
C ASP A 20 -18.73 -10.27 3.73
N LEU A 21 -19.60 -9.44 4.30
CA LEU A 21 -19.33 -8.76 5.57
C LEU A 21 -19.35 -9.73 6.76
N ASP A 22 -20.13 -10.82 6.70
CA ASP A 22 -20.24 -11.75 7.82
C ASP A 22 -18.93 -12.52 8.03
N GLN A 23 -18.27 -12.91 6.94
CA GLN A 23 -17.02 -13.65 6.98
C GLN A 23 -15.82 -12.76 7.33
N GLU A 24 -15.79 -11.53 6.81
CA GLU A 24 -14.64 -10.63 6.94
C GLU A 24 -14.62 -9.86 8.26
N ASP A 25 -15.74 -9.81 8.99
CA ASP A 25 -15.78 -9.25 10.35
C ASP A 25 -15.11 -10.17 11.39
N GLU A 26 -14.93 -11.46 11.10
CA GLU A 26 -14.29 -12.44 12.00
C GLU A 26 -12.75 -12.47 11.89
N VAL A 27 -12.10 -11.31 12.01
CA VAL A 27 -10.63 -11.22 12.03
C VAL A 27 -10.06 -11.34 13.45
N PRO A 28 -9.05 -12.21 13.71
CA PRO A 28 -8.44 -12.39 15.03
C PRO A 28 -7.44 -11.28 15.39
N LEU A 29 -7.75 -10.03 15.04
CA LEU A 29 -6.91 -8.86 15.26
C LEU A 29 -7.56 -7.92 16.28
N ARG A 30 -6.74 -7.30 17.12
CA ARG A 30 -7.21 -6.29 18.07
C ARG A 30 -7.47 -4.98 17.33
N GLN A 31 -8.71 -4.50 17.37
CA GLN A 31 -9.06 -3.18 16.87
C GLN A 31 -8.40 -2.08 17.73
N VAL A 32 -7.85 -1.07 17.05
CA VAL A 32 -7.21 0.09 17.67
C VAL A 32 -7.62 1.36 16.93
N GLU A 33 -7.49 2.51 17.59
CA GLU A 33 -7.76 3.81 16.96
C GLU A 33 -6.80 4.07 15.80
N TRP A 34 -7.33 4.62 14.71
CA TRP A 34 -6.55 4.93 13.51
C TRP A 34 -5.38 5.87 13.78
N SER A 35 -5.57 6.84 14.69
CA SER A 35 -4.53 7.80 15.08
C SER A 35 -3.26 7.12 15.63
N VAL A 36 -3.41 5.94 16.24
CA VAL A 36 -2.27 5.16 16.73
C VAL A 36 -1.52 4.50 15.57
N LEU A 37 -2.21 4.09 14.51
CA LEU A 37 -1.64 3.39 13.35
C LEU A 37 -1.03 4.32 12.32
N GLU A 38 -1.50 5.57 12.22
CA GLU A 38 -1.09 6.51 11.17
C GLU A 38 0.44 6.70 11.11
N ALA A 39 1.10 6.81 12.27
CA ALA A 39 2.55 6.96 12.35
C ALA A 39 3.28 5.71 11.83
N TYR A 40 2.84 4.52 12.22
CA TYR A 40 3.41 3.26 11.74
C TYR A 40 3.23 3.10 10.24
N HIS A 41 2.05 3.43 9.71
CA HIS A 41 1.77 3.35 8.28
C HIS A 41 2.64 4.31 7.46
N LYS A 42 2.80 5.56 7.91
CA LYS A 42 3.69 6.53 7.24
C LYS A 42 5.14 6.08 7.26
N GLN A 43 5.60 5.53 8.39
CA GLN A 43 6.95 5.00 8.51
C GLN A 43 7.17 3.81 7.58
N ASP A 44 6.24 2.87 7.54
CA ASP A 44 6.32 1.68 6.68
C ASP A 44 6.39 2.04 5.19
N ILE A 45 5.55 3.00 4.75
CA ILE A 45 5.61 3.52 3.36
C ILE A 45 6.98 4.14 3.06
N ALA A 46 7.51 4.97 3.97
CA ALA A 46 8.80 5.63 3.78
C ALA A 46 9.94 4.61 3.72
N ASP A 47 9.93 3.63 4.62
CA ASP A 47 10.92 2.56 4.67
C ASP A 47 10.85 1.65 3.43
N LYS A 48 9.64 1.28 2.98
CA LYS A 48 9.41 0.49 1.75
C LYS A 48 9.97 1.24 0.54
N LYS A 49 9.70 2.55 0.42
CA LYS A 49 10.22 3.40 -0.66
C LYS A 49 11.75 3.43 -0.68
N LEU A 50 12.38 3.70 0.47
CA LEU A 50 13.85 3.74 0.59
C LEU A 50 14.49 2.40 0.20
N ARG A 51 13.91 1.28 0.67
CA ARG A 51 14.43 -0.07 0.38
C ARG A 51 14.31 -0.42 -1.10
N GLU A 52 13.16 -0.17 -1.72
CA GLU A 52 12.95 -0.48 -3.13
C GLU A 52 13.79 0.42 -4.05
N GLU A 53 14.00 1.69 -3.70
CA GLU A 53 14.92 2.59 -4.42
C GLU A 53 16.36 2.08 -4.36
N ALA A 54 16.86 1.74 -3.17
CA ALA A 54 18.22 1.23 -3.00
C ALA A 54 18.43 -0.11 -3.73
N LYS A 55 17.48 -1.04 -3.60
CA LYS A 55 17.50 -2.34 -4.28
C LYS A 55 17.48 -2.16 -5.79
N SER A 56 16.60 -1.31 -6.32
CA SER A 56 16.50 -1.04 -7.76
C SER A 56 17.76 -0.39 -8.30
N GLN A 57 18.39 0.52 -7.54
CA GLN A 57 19.69 1.11 -7.90
C GLN A 57 20.78 0.04 -8.03
N ILE A 58 20.93 -0.81 -7.01
CA ILE A 58 21.95 -1.87 -6.98
C ILE A 58 21.75 -2.87 -8.12
N LEU A 59 20.51 -3.32 -8.34
CA LEU A 59 20.18 -4.27 -9.40
C LEU A 59 20.44 -3.67 -10.80
N TYR A 60 20.13 -2.39 -10.98
CA TYR A 60 20.41 -1.69 -12.23
C TYR A 60 21.91 -1.59 -12.47
N GLU A 61 22.67 -1.01 -11.53
CA GLU A 61 24.09 -0.72 -11.70
C GLU A 61 24.97 -1.97 -11.78
N GLN A 62 24.70 -2.97 -10.94
CA GLN A 62 25.59 -4.12 -10.78
C GLN A 62 25.20 -5.33 -11.62
N LYS A 63 23.94 -5.42 -12.05
CA LYS A 63 23.39 -6.61 -12.71
C LYS A 63 22.70 -6.30 -14.04
N GLY A 64 22.50 -5.03 -14.39
CA GLY A 64 21.92 -4.62 -15.67
C GLY A 64 20.40 -4.84 -15.77
N PHE A 65 19.70 -5.01 -14.65
CA PHE A 65 18.23 -5.10 -14.63
C PHE A 65 17.61 -3.73 -14.91
N CYS A 66 16.37 -3.69 -15.43
CA CYS A 66 15.61 -2.46 -15.55
C CYS A 66 15.12 -1.97 -14.18
N LYS A 67 15.04 -0.65 -14.01
CA LYS A 67 14.26 -0.04 -12.93
C LYS A 67 12.81 0.01 -13.39
N GLU A 68 11.94 -0.77 -12.77
CA GLU A 68 10.51 -0.81 -13.06
C GLU A 68 9.74 -0.45 -11.77
N GLY A 69 8.63 0.28 -11.92
CA GLY A 69 7.86 0.86 -10.81
C GLY A 69 7.79 2.39 -10.88
N GLY A 70 6.59 2.92 -11.10
CA GLY A 70 6.30 4.35 -11.14
C GLY A 70 5.84 4.90 -9.79
N GLU A 71 5.82 6.23 -9.67
CA GLU A 71 5.07 6.86 -8.58
C GLU A 71 3.59 6.46 -8.69
N GLY A 72 3.08 5.74 -7.69
CA GLY A 72 1.70 5.25 -7.66
C GLY A 72 1.55 3.73 -7.55
N ASP A 73 2.60 2.95 -7.83
CA ASP A 73 2.54 1.47 -7.81
C ASP A 73 2.78 0.87 -6.41
N GLY A 74 2.44 1.60 -5.36
CA GLY A 74 2.76 1.26 -3.96
C GLY A 74 1.80 0.30 -3.27
N TYR A 75 0.86 -0.29 -4.00
CA TYR A 75 -0.18 -1.18 -3.49
C TYR A 75 0.36 -2.45 -2.79
#